data_AF-A0A538AWY2-F1
#
_entry.id   AF-A0A538AWY2-F1
#
_cell.length_a   1.000
_cell.length_b   1.000
_cell.length_c   1.000
_cell.angle_alpha   90.00
_cell.angle_beta   90.00
_cell.angle_gamma   90.00
#
_symmetry.space_group_name_H-M   'P 1'
#
loop_
_entity.id
_entity.type
_entity.pdbx_description
1 polymer ?
#
loop_
_entity_poly.entity_id
_entity_poly.type
_entity_poly.pdbx_seq_one_letter_code
_entity_poly.pdbx_strand_id
1 'polypeptide(L)'
;MGRSSLAKDGPPLGRLKESLARNWWTLQRFGLSPGKIPLRFRNKAEPRVFCVSIPKAGTHLLERALCLHPRLYRTLIPTVLRKNMDRWEGLEGILRRMKPGQVVMSHLLFEPAYAGRLRDVGVPLVFMIRDPRDILLAHVFNITRSKRNPFHDTLTSRPELRDRIVLVIEGDPAINLPSMAFRLERFAGWLDAGGLVVRFEDLVGPAGGGSAERQAAALRSLFTHLRLPAGDGLIDSIAGQLFSSRSPTFRRGATGDWARYLDAELRDLFFDRTGDLMARYGYGRGGPS
;
A
#
# COMPACT_ATOMS: atom_id res chain seq x y z
N MET A 1 -27.17 7.64 53.12
CA MET A 1 -26.48 8.24 51.95
C MET A 1 -25.60 7.19 51.32
N GLY A 2 -26.05 6.63 50.19
CA GLY A 2 -25.49 5.41 49.59
C GLY A 2 -24.17 5.65 48.86
N ARG A 3 -23.21 4.74 49.07
CA ARG A 3 -21.99 4.62 48.28
C ARG A 3 -22.35 4.07 46.90
N SER A 4 -22.19 4.89 45.86
CA SER A 4 -22.28 4.46 44.47
C SER A 4 -21.06 3.60 44.13
N SER A 5 -21.33 2.33 43.81
CA SER A 5 -20.38 1.38 43.25
C SER A 5 -20.16 1.72 41.78
N LEU A 6 -18.95 2.13 41.42
CA LEU A 6 -18.50 2.24 40.04
C LEU A 6 -18.27 0.82 39.50
N ALA A 7 -19.32 0.24 38.90
CA ALA A 7 -19.18 -0.92 38.03
C ALA A 7 -18.33 -0.51 36.81
N LYS A 8 -17.09 -1.01 36.76
CA LYS A 8 -16.30 -1.02 35.53
C LYS A 8 -16.90 -2.06 34.60
N ASP A 9 -17.88 -1.65 33.81
CA ASP A 9 -18.36 -2.46 32.69
C ASP A 9 -17.19 -2.67 31.72
N GLY A 10 -16.65 -3.89 31.73
CA GLY A 10 -15.67 -4.34 30.75
C GLY A 10 -16.26 -4.21 29.34
N PRO A 11 -15.41 -4.02 28.30
CA PRO A 11 -15.91 -3.83 26.95
C PRO A 11 -16.76 -5.03 26.54
N PRO A 12 -17.94 -4.81 25.91
CA PRO A 12 -18.85 -5.88 25.56
C PRO A 12 -18.14 -6.94 24.70
N LEU A 13 -18.43 -8.22 24.92
CA LEU A 13 -17.79 -9.39 24.30
C LEU A 13 -17.58 -9.26 22.77
N GLY A 14 -18.47 -8.56 22.07
CA GLY A 14 -18.32 -8.24 20.64
C GLY A 14 -17.10 -7.37 20.31
N ARG A 15 -16.83 -6.31 21.10
CA ARG A 15 -15.66 -5.44 20.90
C ARG A 15 -14.34 -6.17 21.19
N LEU A 16 -14.34 -7.10 22.15
CA LEU A 16 -13.19 -7.94 22.45
C LEU A 16 -12.87 -8.90 21.28
N LYS A 17 -13.89 -9.59 20.74
CA LYS A 17 -13.73 -10.45 19.55
C LYS A 17 -13.23 -9.69 18.33
N GLU A 18 -13.78 -8.50 18.06
CA GLU A 18 -13.30 -7.64 16.97
C GLU A 18 -11.87 -7.15 17.18
N SER A 19 -11.53 -6.74 18.41
CA SER A 19 -10.17 -6.30 18.74
C SER A 19 -9.16 -7.43 18.55
N LEU A 20 -9.45 -8.64 19.05
CA LEU A 20 -8.62 -9.83 18.85
C LEU A 20 -8.50 -10.20 17.38
N ALA A 21 -9.59 -10.14 16.62
CA ALA A 21 -9.61 -10.41 15.19
C ALA A 21 -8.76 -9.39 14.38
N ARG A 22 -8.77 -8.10 14.75
CA ARG A 22 -7.91 -7.07 14.14
C ARG A 22 -6.44 -7.23 14.52
N ASN A 23 -6.16 -7.58 15.77
CA ASN A 23 -4.81 -7.83 16.25
C ASN A 23 -4.22 -9.07 15.55
N TRP A 24 -5.00 -10.14 15.46
CA TRP A 24 -4.63 -11.35 14.71
C TRP A 24 -4.39 -11.05 13.22
N TRP A 25 -5.29 -10.29 12.59
CA TRP A 25 -5.10 -9.86 11.21
C TRP A 25 -3.80 -9.07 11.02
N THR A 26 -3.46 -8.20 11.98
CA THR A 26 -2.21 -7.41 11.96
C THR A 26 -0.98 -8.31 12.10
N LEU A 27 -1.02 -9.32 12.97
CA LEU A 27 0.05 -10.31 13.11
C LEU A 27 0.24 -11.14 11.82
N GLN A 28 -0.86 -11.61 11.23
CA GLN A 28 -0.82 -12.32 9.94
C GLN A 28 -0.27 -11.45 8.82
N ARG A 29 -0.72 -10.19 8.73
CA ARG A 29 -0.20 -9.22 7.77
C ARG A 29 1.30 -9.00 7.93
N PHE A 30 1.82 -9.03 9.15
CA PHE A 30 3.24 -8.89 9.41
C PHE A 30 4.02 -10.21 9.29
N GLY A 31 3.35 -11.33 9.00
CA GLY A 31 4.00 -12.65 8.97
C GLY A 31 4.52 -13.07 10.35
N LEU A 32 3.94 -12.55 11.43
CA LEU A 32 4.28 -12.85 12.82
C LEU A 32 3.40 -13.98 13.37
N SER A 33 3.30 -15.08 12.62
CA SER A 33 2.65 -16.30 13.10
C SER A 33 3.67 -17.25 13.75
N PRO A 34 3.31 -17.95 14.84
CA PRO A 34 4.22 -18.87 15.53
C PRO A 34 4.89 -19.90 14.60
N GLY A 35 4.15 -20.42 13.62
CA GLY A 35 4.67 -21.39 12.64
C GLY A 35 5.79 -20.86 11.73
N LYS A 36 5.98 -19.54 11.62
CA LYS A 36 7.08 -18.95 10.85
C LYS A 36 8.35 -18.73 11.66
N ILE A 37 8.28 -18.80 13.00
CA ILE A 37 9.44 -18.51 13.86
C ILE A 37 10.61 -19.47 13.57
N PRO A 38 10.42 -20.80 13.48
CA PRO A 38 11.51 -21.71 13.15
C PRO A 38 12.10 -21.45 11.76
N LEU A 39 11.25 -21.06 10.80
CA LEU A 39 11.69 -20.76 9.43
C LEU A 39 12.63 -19.55 9.39
N ARG A 40 12.44 -18.54 10.25
CA ARG A 40 13.33 -17.36 10.31
C ARG A 40 14.77 -17.70 10.67
N PHE A 41 14.98 -18.74 11.47
CA PHE A 41 16.34 -19.17 11.85
C PHE A 41 16.99 -20.05 10.77
N ARG A 42 16.18 -20.75 9.97
CA ARG A 42 16.65 -21.62 8.88
C ARG A 42 16.89 -20.87 7.56
N ASN A 43 16.12 -19.82 7.31
CA ASN A 43 16.06 -19.08 6.05
C ASN A 43 17.17 -18.03 5.90
N LYS A 44 18.43 -18.43 6.05
CA LYS A 44 19.57 -17.50 6.03
C LYS A 44 19.91 -16.93 4.64
N ALA A 45 19.39 -17.52 3.57
CA ALA A 45 19.65 -17.10 2.18
C ALA A 45 18.42 -16.48 1.49
N GLU A 46 17.32 -16.25 2.21
CA GLU A 46 16.10 -15.69 1.62
C GLU A 46 16.26 -14.20 1.30
N PRO A 47 15.59 -13.71 0.23
CA PRO A 47 15.73 -12.33 -0.20
C PRO A 47 15.32 -11.34 0.89
N ARG A 48 16.05 -10.24 0.96
CA ARG A 48 15.65 -9.02 1.67
C ARG A 48 14.84 -8.20 0.69
N VAL A 49 13.55 -8.00 0.92
CA VAL A 49 12.66 -7.39 -0.07
C VAL A 49 12.40 -5.94 0.28
N PHE A 50 12.68 -5.03 -0.66
CA PHE A 50 12.36 -3.62 -0.51
C PHE A 50 11.15 -3.27 -1.36
N CYS A 51 10.09 -2.79 -0.72
CA CYS A 51 8.86 -2.42 -1.42
C CYS A 51 8.63 -0.92 -1.38
N VAL A 52 8.27 -0.38 -2.53
CA VAL A 52 7.80 0.99 -2.70
C VAL A 52 6.34 0.93 -3.09
N SER A 53 5.54 1.88 -2.60
CA SER A 53 4.18 2.07 -3.08
C SER A 53 3.85 3.54 -3.08
N ILE A 54 3.03 3.98 -4.03
CA ILE A 54 2.40 5.30 -3.90
C ILE A 54 1.43 5.20 -2.71
N PRO A 55 1.41 6.16 -1.76
CA PRO A 55 0.48 6.06 -0.66
C PRO A 55 -0.96 6.01 -1.20
N LYS A 56 -1.70 4.99 -0.74
CA LYS A 56 -3.05 4.58 -1.21
C LYS A 56 -3.11 3.67 -2.44
N ALA A 57 -1.98 3.27 -3.03
CA ALA A 57 -1.95 2.29 -4.12
C ALA A 57 -2.16 0.82 -3.67
N GLY A 58 -2.24 0.53 -2.36
CA GLY A 58 -2.47 -0.84 -1.87
C GLY A 58 -1.32 -1.46 -1.10
N THR A 59 -0.53 -0.65 -0.36
CA THR A 59 0.60 -1.08 0.47
C THR A 59 0.28 -2.27 1.39
N HIS A 60 -0.88 -2.27 2.04
CA HIS A 60 -1.28 -3.39 2.92
C HIS A 60 -1.62 -4.66 2.15
N LEU A 61 -2.08 -4.55 0.90
CA LEU A 61 -2.36 -5.70 0.04
C LEU A 61 -1.03 -6.36 -0.36
N LEU A 62 -0.06 -5.56 -0.85
CA LEU A 62 1.27 -6.06 -1.19
C LEU A 62 1.99 -6.64 0.04
N GLU A 63 1.96 -5.94 1.18
CA GLU A 63 2.55 -6.41 2.44
C GLU A 63 1.98 -7.79 2.82
N ARG A 64 0.66 -7.96 2.70
CA ARG A 64 -0.01 -9.23 3.01
C ARG A 64 0.31 -10.32 1.99
N ALA A 65 0.36 -10.02 0.69
CA ALA A 65 0.76 -10.99 -0.34
C ALA A 65 2.14 -11.57 -0.04
N LEU A 66 3.11 -10.70 0.27
CA LEU A 66 4.46 -11.09 0.64
C LEU A 66 4.48 -11.85 1.97
N CYS A 67 3.88 -11.30 3.02
CA CYS A 67 3.97 -11.85 4.37
C CYS A 67 3.06 -13.06 4.62
N LEU A 68 2.20 -13.46 3.68
CA LEU A 68 1.55 -14.77 3.70
C LEU A 68 2.51 -15.87 3.27
N HIS A 69 3.44 -15.61 2.35
CA HIS A 69 4.50 -16.57 1.98
C HIS A 69 5.30 -17.03 3.21
N PRO A 70 5.48 -18.35 3.45
CA PRO A 70 6.04 -18.88 4.70
C PRO A 70 7.46 -18.38 5.00
N ARG A 71 8.20 -18.00 3.95
CA ARG A 71 9.60 -17.56 4.06
C ARG A 71 9.79 -16.06 4.26
N LEU A 72 8.73 -15.27 4.16
CA LEU A 72 8.78 -13.82 4.28
C LEU A 72 8.03 -13.31 5.52
N TYR A 73 8.53 -12.21 6.07
CA TYR A 73 7.94 -11.53 7.21
C TYR A 73 8.30 -10.04 7.22
N ARG A 74 7.46 -9.22 7.87
CA ARG A 74 7.63 -7.77 7.89
C ARG A 74 8.69 -7.36 8.91
N THR A 75 9.56 -6.41 8.54
CA THR A 75 10.42 -5.72 9.51
C THR A 75 9.58 -4.93 10.50
N LEU A 76 9.94 -4.94 11.79
CA LEU A 76 9.22 -4.21 12.86
C LEU A 76 9.55 -2.71 12.89
N ILE A 77 9.65 -2.09 11.72
CA ILE A 77 9.76 -0.64 11.55
C ILE A 77 8.51 -0.11 10.83
N PRO A 78 8.06 1.12 11.14
CA PRO A 78 6.98 1.75 10.38
C PRO A 78 7.28 1.79 8.87
N THR A 79 6.26 2.03 8.06
CA THR A 79 6.48 2.33 6.64
C THR A 79 7.50 3.45 6.50
N VAL A 80 8.54 3.20 5.72
CA VAL A 80 9.66 4.13 5.52
C VAL A 80 9.17 5.31 4.68
N LEU A 81 9.39 6.50 5.21
CA LEU A 81 9.05 7.80 4.64
C LEU A 81 10.29 8.67 4.75
N ARG A 82 10.45 9.66 3.86
CA ARG A 82 11.59 10.60 3.99
C ARG A 82 11.71 11.19 5.39
N LYS A 83 10.57 11.59 6.00
CA LYS A 83 10.52 12.18 7.35
C LYS A 83 10.91 11.26 8.52
N ASN A 84 10.94 9.95 8.32
CA ASN A 84 11.31 9.00 9.39
C ASN A 84 12.56 8.17 9.06
N MET A 85 13.14 8.37 7.88
CA MET A 85 14.26 7.58 7.38
C MET A 85 15.54 7.87 8.17
N ASP A 86 15.75 9.10 8.62
CA ASP A 86 16.94 9.50 9.39
C ASP A 86 17.03 8.78 10.75
N ARG A 87 15.87 8.40 11.33
CA ARG A 87 15.81 7.59 12.55
C ARG A 87 16.42 6.20 12.38
N TRP A 88 16.65 5.78 11.14
CA TRP A 88 17.20 4.49 10.75
C TRP A 88 18.55 4.63 10.02
N GLU A 89 19.22 5.78 10.15
CA GLU A 89 20.48 6.11 9.46
C GLU A 89 20.35 6.03 7.93
N GLY A 90 19.25 6.55 7.40
CA GLY A 90 19.04 6.60 5.95
C GLY A 90 18.71 5.23 5.34
N LEU A 91 18.82 5.14 4.01
CA LEU A 91 18.65 3.88 3.29
C LEU A 91 19.71 2.85 3.71
N GLU A 92 20.96 3.28 3.89
CA GLU A 92 22.07 2.41 4.29
C GLU A 92 21.82 1.68 5.61
N GLY A 93 21.42 2.42 6.64
CA GLY A 93 21.16 1.83 7.94
C GLY A 93 19.96 0.88 7.93
N ILE A 94 18.97 1.11 7.07
CA ILE A 94 17.87 0.18 6.85
C ILE A 94 18.39 -1.10 6.19
N LEU A 95 19.08 -0.99 5.05
CA LEU A 95 19.57 -2.14 4.28
C LEU A 95 20.55 -3.00 5.08
N ARG A 96 21.43 -2.37 5.87
CA ARG A 96 22.39 -3.05 6.76
C ARG A 96 21.69 -3.86 7.84
N ARG A 97 20.55 -3.40 8.35
CA ARG A 97 19.77 -4.05 9.42
C ARG A 97 18.79 -5.10 8.92
N MET A 98 18.45 -5.07 7.63
CA MET A 98 17.54 -6.06 7.03
C MET A 98 18.14 -7.46 7.14
N LYS A 99 17.36 -8.37 7.74
CA LYS A 99 17.68 -9.80 7.84
C LYS A 99 17.08 -10.57 6.66
N PRO A 100 17.64 -11.73 6.29
CA PRO A 100 17.04 -12.62 5.29
C PRO A 100 15.54 -12.87 5.53
N GLY A 101 14.77 -12.84 4.43
CA GLY A 101 13.31 -12.98 4.43
C GLY A 101 12.54 -11.76 4.94
N GLN A 102 13.21 -10.67 5.33
CA GLN A 102 12.51 -9.46 5.77
C GLN A 102 12.01 -8.63 4.60
N VAL A 103 10.83 -8.08 4.81
CA VAL A 103 10.17 -7.14 3.91
C VAL A 103 10.15 -5.75 4.55
N VAL A 104 10.61 -4.74 3.80
CA VAL A 104 10.48 -3.32 4.16
C VAL A 104 9.42 -2.67 3.27
N MET A 105 8.47 -1.97 3.87
CA MET A 105 7.49 -1.15 3.16
C MET A 105 7.93 0.30 3.16
N SER A 106 7.76 1.00 2.03
CA SER A 106 8.09 2.41 1.91
C SER A 106 7.11 3.19 1.03
N HIS A 107 7.10 4.50 1.25
CA HIS A 107 6.60 5.51 0.30
C HIS A 107 7.71 6.50 -0.04
N LEU A 108 8.94 5.99 -0.25
CA LEU A 108 10.05 6.84 -0.66
C LEU A 108 9.81 7.34 -2.08
N LEU A 109 9.98 8.65 -2.26
CA LEU A 109 10.02 9.25 -3.59
C LEU A 109 11.23 8.69 -4.35
N PHE A 110 11.14 8.68 -5.66
CA PHE A 110 12.23 8.19 -6.48
C PHE A 110 13.44 9.11 -6.36
N GLU A 111 14.60 8.49 -6.15
CA GLU A 111 15.92 9.10 -6.27
C GLU A 111 16.82 8.07 -6.97
N PRO A 112 17.56 8.42 -8.03
CA PRO A 112 18.43 7.47 -8.74
C PRO A 112 19.41 6.75 -7.80
N ALA A 113 19.91 7.44 -6.78
CA ALA A 113 20.81 6.89 -5.77
C ALA A 113 20.16 5.74 -4.97
N TYR A 114 18.86 5.81 -4.67
CA TYR A 114 18.17 4.74 -3.95
C TYR A 114 18.04 3.48 -4.82
N ALA A 115 17.64 3.66 -6.08
CA ALA A 115 17.51 2.55 -7.03
C ALA A 115 18.87 1.88 -7.32
N GLY A 116 19.91 2.69 -7.57
CA GLY A 116 21.28 2.20 -7.74
C GLY A 116 21.75 1.42 -6.52
N ARG A 117 21.55 1.96 -5.32
CA ARG A 117 21.98 1.28 -4.10
C ARG A 117 21.29 -0.07 -3.88
N LEU A 118 19.97 -0.14 -4.06
CA LEU A 118 19.22 -1.40 -3.94
C LEU A 118 19.78 -2.48 -4.88
N ARG A 119 20.13 -2.08 -6.10
CA ARG A 119 20.77 -2.96 -7.10
C ARG A 119 22.14 -3.43 -6.64
N ASP A 120 22.99 -2.51 -6.20
CA ASP A 120 24.37 -2.80 -5.79
C ASP A 120 24.44 -3.81 -4.64
N VAL A 121 23.49 -3.74 -3.69
CA VAL A 121 23.43 -4.67 -2.55
C VAL A 121 22.58 -5.93 -2.80
N GLY A 122 22.07 -6.10 -4.03
CA GLY A 122 21.26 -7.25 -4.43
C GLY A 122 19.93 -7.37 -3.68
N VAL A 123 19.30 -6.24 -3.34
CA VAL A 123 18.00 -6.20 -2.64
C VAL A 123 16.90 -6.01 -3.69
N PRO A 124 16.07 -7.03 -3.99
CA PRO A 124 15.01 -6.91 -4.99
C PRO A 124 13.99 -5.83 -4.61
N LEU A 125 13.62 -5.06 -5.63
CA LEU A 125 12.64 -3.98 -5.55
C LEU A 125 11.28 -4.46 -6.07
N VAL A 126 10.22 -4.21 -5.30
CA VAL A 126 8.84 -4.35 -5.76
C VAL A 126 8.13 -3.01 -5.66
N PHE A 127 7.59 -2.51 -6.76
CA PHE A 127 6.88 -1.24 -6.82
C PHE A 127 5.37 -1.46 -7.03
N MET A 128 4.57 -1.11 -6.04
CA MET A 128 3.11 -1.20 -6.10
C MET A 128 2.51 0.07 -6.71
N ILE A 129 1.78 -0.11 -7.82
CA ILE A 129 0.99 0.92 -8.48
C ILE A 129 -0.50 0.55 -8.45
N ARG A 130 -1.33 1.54 -8.79
CA ARG A 130 -2.78 1.46 -8.88
C ARG A 130 -3.25 2.57 -9.80
N ASP A 131 -4.43 2.42 -10.39
CA ASP A 131 -5.06 3.47 -11.18
C ASP A 131 -4.98 4.82 -10.41
N PRO A 132 -4.31 5.84 -10.96
CA PRO A 132 -4.15 7.13 -10.30
C PRO A 132 -5.45 7.80 -9.88
N ARG A 133 -6.56 7.53 -10.57
CA ARG A 133 -7.89 8.06 -10.22
C ARG A 133 -8.45 7.41 -8.96
N ASP A 134 -8.20 6.12 -8.77
CA ASP A 134 -8.54 5.44 -7.51
C ASP A 134 -7.64 5.90 -6.36
N ILE A 135 -6.36 6.17 -6.63
CA ILE A 135 -5.42 6.76 -5.65
C ILE A 135 -5.94 8.12 -5.19
N LEU A 136 -6.34 8.99 -6.13
CA LEU A 136 -6.95 10.29 -5.87
C LEU A 136 -8.12 10.18 -4.90
N LEU A 137 -9.13 9.36 -5.23
CA LEU A 137 -10.29 9.21 -4.36
C LEU A 137 -9.92 8.66 -2.98
N ALA A 138 -9.10 7.61 -2.94
CA ALA A 138 -8.64 7.05 -1.69
C ALA A 138 -7.87 8.08 -0.84
N HIS A 139 -7.20 9.04 -1.48
CA HIS A 139 -6.52 10.13 -0.81
C HIS A 139 -7.50 11.17 -0.25
N VAL A 140 -8.44 11.66 -1.06
CA VAL A 140 -9.49 12.63 -0.68
C VAL A 140 -10.26 12.12 0.54
N PHE A 141 -10.77 10.88 0.47
CA PHE A 141 -11.52 10.28 1.59
C PHE A 141 -10.65 10.09 2.84
N ASN A 142 -9.37 9.75 2.67
CA ASN A 142 -8.48 9.58 3.82
C ASN A 142 -8.17 10.89 4.53
N ILE A 143 -7.94 11.98 3.81
CA ILE A 143 -7.73 13.31 4.40
C ILE A 143 -9.03 13.72 5.13
N THR A 144 -10.16 13.61 4.45
CA THR A 144 -11.48 13.96 5.00
C THR A 144 -11.82 13.16 6.26
N ARG A 145 -11.39 11.89 6.37
CA ARG A 145 -11.65 11.06 7.55
C ARG A 145 -10.67 11.31 8.70
N SER A 146 -9.46 11.79 8.43
CA SER A 146 -8.37 11.80 9.40
C SER A 146 -8.10 13.21 9.91
N LYS A 147 -8.63 13.54 11.10
CA LYS A 147 -8.37 14.81 11.81
C LYS A 147 -6.88 15.10 12.08
N ARG A 148 -6.02 14.08 11.97
CA ARG A 148 -4.56 14.23 12.12
C ARG A 148 -3.85 14.60 10.81
N ASN A 149 -4.58 14.58 9.69
CA ASN A 149 -4.02 14.99 8.41
C ASN A 149 -3.92 16.52 8.38
N PRO A 150 -2.76 17.11 8.02
CA PRO A 150 -2.59 18.56 7.98
C PRO A 150 -3.60 19.29 7.08
N PHE A 151 -4.12 18.62 6.05
CA PHE A 151 -5.07 19.19 5.09
C PHE A 151 -6.53 18.88 5.44
N HIS A 152 -6.80 18.28 6.61
CA HIS A 152 -8.15 17.88 7.00
C HIS A 152 -9.11 19.07 6.96
N ASP A 153 -8.81 20.10 7.75
CA ASP A 153 -9.68 21.26 7.90
C ASP A 153 -9.90 21.98 6.56
N THR A 154 -8.83 22.16 5.79
CA THR A 154 -8.90 22.76 4.45
C THR A 154 -9.77 21.96 3.51
N LEU A 155 -9.68 20.62 3.47
CA LEU A 155 -10.58 19.84 2.62
C LEU A 155 -12.01 19.84 3.15
N THR A 156 -12.22 19.76 4.46
CA THR A 156 -13.57 19.70 5.03
C THR A 156 -14.31 21.03 5.01
N SER A 157 -13.60 22.16 4.89
CA SER A 157 -14.23 23.48 4.70
C SER A 157 -14.94 23.60 3.35
N ARG A 158 -14.59 22.76 2.37
CA ARG A 158 -15.29 22.65 1.09
C ARG A 158 -16.53 21.76 1.29
N PRO A 159 -17.76 22.28 1.12
CA PRO A 159 -18.98 21.51 1.39
C PRO A 159 -19.13 20.34 0.43
N GLU A 160 -18.89 20.57 -0.86
CA GLU A 160 -19.09 19.58 -1.91
C GLU A 160 -17.89 18.64 -2.07
N LEU A 161 -18.17 17.36 -2.27
CA LEU A 161 -17.13 16.36 -2.54
C LEU A 161 -16.36 16.70 -3.83
N ARG A 162 -17.06 17.25 -4.83
CA ARG A 162 -16.47 17.69 -6.10
C ARG A 162 -15.35 18.69 -5.87
N ASP A 163 -15.57 19.72 -5.05
CA ASP A 163 -14.56 20.74 -4.77
C ASP A 163 -13.33 20.18 -4.06
N ARG A 164 -13.54 19.18 -3.19
CA ARG A 164 -12.44 18.45 -2.53
C ARG A 164 -11.62 17.64 -3.54
N ILE A 165 -12.28 17.04 -4.52
CA ILE A 165 -11.63 16.29 -5.60
C ILE A 165 -10.81 17.26 -6.46
N VAL A 166 -11.41 18.35 -6.95
CA VAL A 166 -10.73 19.39 -7.75
C VAL A 166 -9.48 19.87 -7.03
N LEU A 167 -9.60 20.22 -5.75
CA LEU A 167 -8.45 20.67 -4.96
C LEU A 167 -7.31 19.64 -4.94
N VAL A 168 -7.59 18.35 -4.76
CA VAL A 168 -6.50 17.34 -4.69
C VAL A 168 -5.94 17.03 -6.08
N ILE A 169 -6.72 17.21 -7.15
CA ILE A 169 -6.21 17.13 -8.52
C ILE A 169 -5.18 18.24 -8.74
N GLU A 170 -5.57 19.48 -8.47
CA GLU A 170 -4.78 20.68 -8.75
C GLU A 170 -3.67 20.93 -7.73
N GLY A 171 -3.86 20.48 -6.49
CA GLY A 171 -3.05 20.90 -5.36
C GLY A 171 -3.37 22.33 -4.93
N ASP A 172 -2.65 22.81 -3.92
CA ASP A 172 -2.74 24.18 -3.44
C ASP A 172 -1.36 24.59 -2.87
N PRO A 173 -0.57 25.39 -3.62
CA PRO A 173 0.74 25.83 -3.18
C PRO A 173 0.71 26.67 -1.90
N ALA A 174 -0.36 27.42 -1.64
CA ALA A 174 -0.46 28.30 -0.47
C ALA A 174 -0.42 27.50 0.85
N ILE A 175 -0.88 26.25 0.80
CA ILE A 175 -0.88 25.33 1.95
C ILE A 175 0.12 24.18 1.78
N ASN A 176 0.93 24.18 0.73
CA ASN A 176 1.82 23.07 0.35
C ASN A 176 1.09 21.74 0.14
N LEU A 177 -0.13 21.76 -0.39
CA LEU A 177 -0.84 20.56 -0.83
C LEU A 177 -0.34 20.20 -2.24
N PRO A 178 0.40 19.10 -2.43
CA PRO A 178 0.86 18.72 -3.76
C PRO A 178 -0.31 18.30 -4.66
N SER A 179 -0.22 18.66 -5.94
CA SER A 179 -1.11 18.17 -6.98
C SER A 179 -0.99 16.66 -7.16
N MET A 180 -2.01 16.04 -7.74
CA MET A 180 -1.93 14.62 -8.06
C MET A 180 -0.84 14.33 -9.09
N ALA A 181 -0.69 15.19 -10.10
CA ALA A 181 0.35 15.07 -11.12
C ALA A 181 1.75 15.10 -10.51
N PHE A 182 2.04 16.10 -9.66
CA PHE A 182 3.32 16.19 -8.96
C PHE A 182 3.60 14.93 -8.14
N ARG A 183 2.59 14.41 -7.44
CA ARG A 183 2.76 13.18 -6.68
C ARG A 183 3.12 12.00 -7.58
N LEU A 184 2.42 11.80 -8.70
CA LEU A 184 2.71 10.71 -9.64
C LEU A 184 4.10 10.84 -10.24
N GLU A 185 4.50 12.04 -10.65
CA GLU A 185 5.82 12.35 -11.20
C GLU A 185 6.94 11.96 -10.22
N ARG A 186 6.80 12.33 -8.93
CA ARG A 186 7.80 12.04 -7.89
C ARG A 186 8.01 10.55 -7.59
N PHE A 187 7.09 9.69 -8.03
CA PHE A 187 7.25 8.23 -7.95
C PHE A 187 7.59 7.59 -9.31
N ALA A 188 7.43 8.30 -10.43
CA ALA A 188 7.45 7.70 -11.77
C ALA A 188 8.78 7.02 -12.11
N GLY A 189 9.90 7.53 -11.60
CA GLY A 189 11.21 6.88 -11.82
C GLY A 189 11.33 5.47 -11.23
N TRP A 190 10.47 5.08 -10.28
CA TRP A 190 10.42 3.70 -9.79
C TRP A 190 9.88 2.71 -10.82
N LEU A 191 9.14 3.17 -11.84
CA LEU A 191 8.69 2.33 -12.95
C LEU A 191 9.87 1.77 -13.76
N ASP A 192 10.94 2.56 -13.85
CA ASP A 192 12.12 2.29 -14.68
C ASP A 192 13.32 1.81 -13.85
N ALA A 193 13.13 1.59 -12.54
CA ALA A 193 14.22 1.31 -11.60
C ALA A 193 14.76 -0.14 -11.65
N GLY A 194 14.21 -1.00 -12.52
CA GLY A 194 14.60 -2.40 -12.67
C GLY A 194 14.01 -3.35 -11.62
N GLY A 195 12.99 -2.92 -10.89
CA GLY A 195 12.20 -3.76 -9.97
C GLY A 195 10.95 -4.34 -10.63
N LEU A 196 10.26 -5.24 -9.95
CA LEU A 196 8.95 -5.70 -10.38
C LEU A 196 7.88 -4.66 -10.08
N VAL A 197 7.17 -4.19 -11.11
CA VAL A 197 5.97 -3.37 -10.96
C VAL A 197 4.76 -4.28 -10.77
N VAL A 198 4.01 -4.06 -9.69
CA VAL A 198 2.79 -4.81 -9.37
C VAL A 198 1.60 -3.85 -9.36
N ARG A 199 0.56 -4.17 -10.13
CA ARG A 199 -0.69 -3.42 -10.15
C ARG A 199 -1.65 -3.94 -9.09
N PHE A 200 -2.31 -3.01 -8.40
CA PHE A 200 -3.39 -3.34 -7.46
C PHE A 200 -4.49 -4.17 -8.13
N GLU A 201 -4.87 -3.78 -9.34
CA GLU A 201 -5.96 -4.37 -10.10
C GLU A 201 -5.74 -5.85 -10.40
N ASP A 202 -4.49 -6.25 -10.57
CA ASP A 202 -4.12 -7.64 -10.85
C ASP A 202 -3.98 -8.43 -9.55
N LEU A 203 -3.48 -7.82 -8.47
CA LEU A 203 -3.24 -8.50 -7.20
C LEU A 203 -4.50 -8.69 -6.33
N VAL A 204 -5.51 -7.85 -6.48
CA VAL A 204 -6.66 -7.79 -5.54
C VAL A 204 -7.61 -8.99 -5.64
N GLY A 205 -7.68 -9.64 -6.80
CA GLY A 205 -8.55 -10.78 -7.07
C GLY A 205 -10.05 -10.46 -7.11
N PRO A 206 -10.91 -11.49 -7.27
CA PRO A 206 -12.35 -11.32 -7.50
C PRO A 206 -13.07 -10.49 -6.44
N ALA A 207 -12.69 -10.65 -5.17
CA ALA A 207 -13.31 -9.94 -4.06
C ALA A 207 -13.12 -8.41 -4.09
N GLY A 208 -12.12 -7.92 -4.84
CA GLY A 208 -11.88 -6.49 -5.05
C GLY A 208 -12.08 -6.03 -6.50
N GLY A 209 -12.79 -6.80 -7.34
CA GLY A 209 -13.05 -6.45 -8.73
C GLY A 209 -11.91 -6.80 -9.71
N GLY A 210 -10.92 -7.58 -9.28
CA GLY A 210 -9.95 -8.24 -10.15
C GLY A 210 -10.48 -9.61 -10.63
N SER A 211 -9.60 -10.44 -11.19
CA SER A 211 -9.92 -11.85 -11.52
C SER A 211 -8.99 -12.82 -10.78
N ALA A 212 -9.41 -14.08 -10.65
CA ALA A 212 -8.61 -15.10 -9.97
C ALA A 212 -7.32 -15.42 -10.77
N GLU A 213 -7.44 -15.44 -12.10
CA GLU A 213 -6.36 -15.73 -13.04
C GLU A 213 -5.29 -14.64 -12.96
N ARG A 214 -5.69 -13.36 -12.99
CA ARG A 214 -4.75 -12.23 -12.85
C ARG A 214 -4.11 -12.20 -11.47
N GLN A 215 -4.84 -12.53 -10.41
CA GLN A 215 -4.30 -12.62 -9.06
C GLN A 215 -3.25 -13.72 -8.94
N ALA A 216 -3.54 -14.92 -9.46
CA ALA A 216 -2.59 -16.02 -9.49
C ALA A 216 -1.34 -15.66 -10.32
N ALA A 217 -1.52 -15.08 -11.51
CA ALA A 217 -0.41 -14.65 -12.37
C ALA A 217 0.46 -13.56 -11.72
N ALA A 218 -0.16 -12.58 -11.04
CA ALA A 218 0.55 -11.54 -10.30
C ALA A 218 1.34 -12.13 -9.12
N LEU A 219 0.77 -13.07 -8.37
CA LEU A 219 1.46 -13.76 -7.26
C LEU A 219 2.62 -14.61 -7.76
N ARG A 220 2.45 -15.34 -8.88
CA ARG A 220 3.55 -16.10 -9.52
C ARG A 220 4.68 -15.18 -9.95
N SER A 221 4.35 -14.10 -10.66
CA SER A 221 5.34 -13.11 -11.12
C SER A 221 6.09 -12.49 -9.93
N LEU A 222 5.37 -12.19 -8.84
CA LEU A 222 5.95 -11.68 -7.60
C LEU A 222 6.95 -12.66 -6.99
N PHE A 223 6.58 -13.92 -6.79
CA PHE A 223 7.49 -14.88 -6.15
C PHE A 223 8.61 -15.34 -7.06
N THR A 224 8.40 -15.43 -8.38
CA THR A 224 9.45 -15.68 -9.36
C THR A 224 10.49 -14.55 -9.35
N HIS A 225 10.06 -13.27 -9.35
CA HIS A 225 10.98 -12.14 -9.25
C HIS A 225 11.83 -12.20 -7.97
N LEU A 226 11.23 -12.63 -6.86
CA LEU A 226 11.91 -12.80 -5.57
C LEU A 226 12.69 -14.11 -5.45
N ARG A 227 12.69 -14.96 -6.49
CA ARG A 227 13.32 -16.30 -6.49
C ARG A 227 12.83 -17.18 -5.34
N LEU A 228 11.56 -17.05 -5.00
CA LEU A 228 10.90 -17.81 -3.96
C LEU A 228 10.07 -18.95 -4.57
N PRO A 229 10.12 -20.17 -4.01
CA PRO A 229 9.29 -21.26 -4.49
C PRO A 229 7.83 -21.02 -4.13
N ALA A 230 6.97 -20.96 -5.13
CA ALA A 230 5.53 -20.83 -4.96
C ALA A 230 4.79 -21.75 -5.94
N GLY A 231 4.54 -22.99 -5.51
CA GLY A 231 3.68 -23.92 -6.25
C GLY A 231 2.20 -23.52 -6.17
N ASP A 232 1.37 -24.12 -7.04
CA ASP A 232 -0.05 -23.77 -7.19
C ASP A 232 -0.81 -23.73 -5.87
N GLY A 233 -0.69 -24.78 -5.04
CA GLY A 233 -1.39 -24.82 -3.76
C GLY A 233 -1.01 -23.68 -2.79
N LEU A 234 0.22 -23.17 -2.85
CA LEU A 234 0.62 -22.00 -2.06
C LEU A 234 0.03 -20.71 -2.66
N ILE A 235 0.05 -20.57 -3.99
CA ILE A 235 -0.55 -19.43 -4.68
C ILE A 235 -2.03 -19.34 -4.36
N ASP A 236 -2.77 -20.45 -4.47
CA ASP A 236 -4.21 -20.51 -4.18
C ASP A 236 -4.51 -20.18 -2.72
N SER A 237 -3.69 -20.72 -1.80
CA SER A 237 -3.81 -20.42 -0.37
C SER A 237 -3.60 -18.93 -0.06
N ILE A 238 -2.60 -18.30 -0.69
CA ILE A 238 -2.32 -16.87 -0.51
C ILE A 238 -3.47 -16.05 -1.12
N ALA A 239 -3.88 -16.36 -2.35
CA ALA A 239 -4.94 -15.67 -3.07
C ALA A 239 -6.25 -15.64 -2.26
N GLY A 240 -6.67 -16.80 -1.73
CA GLY A 240 -7.88 -16.92 -0.91
C GLY A 240 -7.86 -16.14 0.41
N GLN A 241 -6.67 -15.74 0.89
CA GLN A 241 -6.49 -15.00 2.14
C GLN A 241 -6.14 -13.52 1.94
N LEU A 242 -5.88 -13.11 0.70
CA LEU A 242 -5.23 -11.84 0.40
C LEU A 242 -6.20 -10.65 0.58
N PHE A 243 -7.41 -10.77 0.05
CA PHE A 243 -8.45 -9.76 0.23
C PHE A 243 -8.94 -9.76 1.68
N SER A 244 -9.00 -8.58 2.30
CA SER A 244 -9.55 -8.46 3.64
C SER A 244 -10.08 -7.06 3.94
N SER A 245 -11.35 -7.01 4.35
CA SER A 245 -12.01 -5.79 4.83
C SER A 245 -11.45 -5.25 6.15
N ARG A 246 -10.60 -6.02 6.84
CA ARG A 246 -10.03 -5.69 8.15
C ARG A 246 -8.81 -4.76 8.08
N SER A 247 -8.40 -4.34 6.89
CA SER A 247 -7.26 -3.42 6.74
C SER A 247 -7.55 -2.04 7.36
N PRO A 248 -6.62 -1.42 8.13
CA PRO A 248 -6.85 -0.14 8.79
C PRO A 248 -7.24 1.00 7.83
N THR A 249 -6.81 0.91 6.59
CA THR A 249 -7.12 1.86 5.51
C THR A 249 -8.14 1.31 4.52
N PHE A 250 -8.82 0.21 4.84
CA PHE A 250 -9.87 -0.34 4.00
C PHE A 250 -11.02 0.67 3.88
N ARG A 251 -11.41 0.93 2.64
CA ARG A 251 -12.63 1.67 2.30
C ARG A 251 -13.59 0.74 1.59
N ARG A 252 -13.21 0.33 0.37
CA ARG A 252 -13.91 -0.72 -0.39
C ARG A 252 -12.99 -1.84 -0.87
N GLY A 253 -11.70 -1.55 -1.05
CA GLY A 253 -10.76 -2.50 -1.64
C GLY A 253 -11.09 -2.87 -3.09
N ALA A 254 -11.98 -2.13 -3.75
CA ALA A 254 -12.42 -2.36 -5.12
C ALA A 254 -11.61 -1.53 -6.12
N THR A 255 -11.44 -2.04 -7.34
CA THR A 255 -10.92 -1.33 -8.51
C THR A 255 -12.01 -0.48 -9.18
N GLY A 256 -11.62 0.61 -9.83
CA GLY A 256 -12.54 1.39 -10.69
C GLY A 256 -13.63 2.16 -9.94
N ASP A 257 -13.54 2.29 -8.61
CA ASP A 257 -14.55 3.03 -7.84
C ASP A 257 -14.53 4.53 -8.21
N TRP A 258 -13.43 5.02 -8.80
CA TRP A 258 -13.32 6.35 -9.40
C TRP A 258 -14.45 6.70 -10.38
N ALA A 259 -14.95 5.73 -11.15
CA ALA A 259 -15.97 5.98 -12.17
C ALA A 259 -17.30 6.46 -11.58
N ARG A 260 -17.54 6.22 -10.29
CA ARG A 260 -18.75 6.67 -9.57
C ARG A 260 -18.69 8.13 -9.12
N TYR A 261 -17.52 8.73 -9.10
CA TYR A 261 -17.29 10.07 -8.52
C TYR A 261 -16.70 11.07 -9.49
N LEU A 262 -15.99 10.60 -10.51
CA LEU A 262 -15.41 11.45 -11.53
C LEU A 262 -16.34 11.43 -12.74
N ASP A 263 -17.17 12.47 -12.85
CA ASP A 263 -17.93 12.76 -14.07
C ASP A 263 -17.03 13.13 -15.25
N ALA A 264 -17.60 13.50 -16.41
CA ALA A 264 -16.83 13.83 -17.60
C ALA A 264 -15.83 14.97 -17.34
N GLU A 265 -16.29 16.08 -16.75
CA GLU A 265 -15.47 17.26 -16.49
C GLU A 265 -14.33 16.98 -15.51
N LEU A 266 -14.59 16.22 -14.43
CA LEU A 266 -13.52 15.84 -13.49
C LEU A 266 -12.51 14.88 -14.12
N ARG A 267 -12.95 14.01 -15.02
CA ARG A 267 -12.04 13.13 -15.78
C ARG A 267 -11.17 13.96 -16.70
N ASP A 268 -11.75 14.90 -17.44
CA ASP A 268 -10.99 15.78 -18.33
C ASP A 268 -9.99 16.63 -17.55
N LEU A 269 -10.40 17.27 -16.46
CA LEU A 269 -9.49 17.98 -15.57
C LEU A 269 -8.36 17.07 -15.05
N PHE A 270 -8.69 15.84 -14.64
CA PHE A 270 -7.68 14.89 -14.18
C PHE A 270 -6.67 14.55 -15.28
N PHE A 271 -7.15 14.26 -16.49
CA PHE A 271 -6.29 13.93 -17.63
C PHE A 271 -5.45 15.12 -18.07
N ASP A 272 -6.03 16.32 -18.14
CA ASP A 272 -5.32 17.54 -18.52
C ASP A 272 -4.19 17.87 -17.54
N ARG A 273 -4.42 17.66 -16.23
CA ARG A 273 -3.40 17.90 -15.20
C ARG A 273 -2.35 16.81 -15.14
N THR A 274 -2.69 15.56 -15.42
CA THR A 274 -1.74 14.43 -15.35
C THR A 274 -0.98 14.18 -16.65
N GLY A 275 -1.51 14.62 -17.79
CA GLY A 275 -0.90 14.44 -19.11
C GLY A 275 -0.44 13.00 -19.37
N ASP A 276 0.79 12.87 -19.86
CA ASP A 276 1.38 11.57 -20.21
C ASP A 276 1.68 10.66 -19.01
N LEU A 277 1.58 11.17 -17.77
CA LEU A 277 1.81 10.34 -16.58
C LEU A 277 0.83 9.16 -16.54
N MET A 278 -0.42 9.35 -16.97
CA MET A 278 -1.39 8.26 -17.00
C MET A 278 -0.90 7.11 -17.89
N ALA A 279 -0.48 7.42 -19.11
CA ALA A 279 0.08 6.45 -20.04
C ALA A 279 1.36 5.82 -19.49
N ARG A 280 2.24 6.60 -18.84
CA ARG A 280 3.46 6.09 -18.21
C ARG A 280 3.19 5.07 -17.11
N TYR A 281 2.13 5.26 -16.33
CA TYR A 281 1.67 4.27 -15.33
C TYR A 281 0.87 3.10 -15.95
N GLY A 282 0.60 3.14 -17.26
CA GLY A 282 -0.14 2.11 -17.99
C GLY A 282 -1.65 2.22 -17.85
N TYR A 283 -2.19 3.44 -17.74
CA TYR A 283 -3.62 3.70 -17.66
C TYR A 283 -4.05 4.74 -18.71
N GLY A 284 -5.17 4.46 -19.39
CA GLY A 284 -5.82 5.37 -20.32
C GLY A 284 -7.15 5.90 -19.79
N ARG A 285 -7.87 6.63 -20.65
CA ARG A 285 -9.17 7.27 -20.32
C ARG A 285 -10.22 6.30 -19.78
N GLY A 286 -10.27 5.06 -20.28
CA GLY A 286 -11.24 4.04 -19.85
C GLY A 286 -10.79 3.13 -18.70
N GLY A 287 -9.50 3.06 -18.36
CA GLY A 287 -8.97 2.03 -17.46
C GLY A 287 -7.52 1.70 -17.75
N PRO A 288 -6.99 0.54 -17.32
CA PRO A 288 -5.67 0.06 -17.74
C PRO A 288 -5.53 0.07 -19.27
N SER A 289 -4.37 0.50 -19.76
CA SER A 289 -3.98 0.41 -21.16
C SER A 289 -3.41 -0.97 -21.50
#